data_AF-A0A497JCH1-F1
#
_entry.id   AF-A0A497JCH1-F1
#
_cell.length_a   1.000
_cell.length_b   1.000
_cell.length_c   1.000
_cell.angle_alpha   90.00
_cell.angle_beta   90.00
_cell.angle_gamma   90.00
#
_symmetry.space_group_name_H-M   'P 1'
#
loop_
_entity.id
_entity.type
_entity.pdbx_description
1 polymer ?
#
loop_
_entity_poly.entity_id
_entity_poly.type
_entity_poly.pdbx_seq_one_letter_code
_entity_poly.pdbx_strand_id
1 'polypeptide(L)'
;MIVLGVDILSGSINSKTEPKYSIAIFNGEKFIHRSEVTRFRLINLIKEIKPDMIACDNVFELFTKKNMWDFFSILPEKTKLIQVNGNLNEHEPLHVVARKNGIKISSKASSMEEAEACTLLASKNVGYVVSPFEGGYYIIVSRARSLGRGGQSQDRYRRKVHNMVALTVKEIEEKLRERGISYKLRAVKADSGLARGSFSVNCSREKLVGIKKKKGPDVQVKILPKQKKKLSFAPLSRKGKIVIAGIDPGTTTAIAILDIRGRLLEVTSSKELSLSNALTFLMKYKRVLIVASDVTPAPKFIEKISSSLNSILYTPPEPLSIAEKVSLVNERFSKEVYSNAHERDAIAAAIKAYRKYKDSIDEINKKIDDLKLHSRRDEVLLRVLKGEIIENIIHRKEEKKEEKKDKKKKKVEKKPDKYKLIIKSLKEEIELLKKEREELIKKIEERDRKIEELE
;
A
#
# COMPACT_ATOMS: atom_id res chain seq x y z
N MET A 1 7.34 5.16 -16.03
CA MET A 1 7.24 4.59 -14.67
C MET A 1 8.63 4.14 -14.29
N ILE A 2 9.17 4.52 -13.14
CA ILE A 2 10.51 4.10 -12.72
C ILE A 2 10.40 3.10 -11.58
N VAL A 3 10.98 1.92 -11.77
CA VAL A 3 11.04 0.85 -10.76
C VAL A 3 12.50 0.59 -10.42
N LEU A 4 12.80 0.55 -9.12
CA LEU A 4 14.11 0.19 -8.57
C LEU A 4 13.99 -1.17 -7.89
N GLY A 5 14.57 -2.22 -8.44
CA GLY A 5 14.76 -3.49 -7.74
C GLY A 5 15.99 -3.46 -6.87
N VAL A 6 15.91 -4.10 -5.71
CA VAL A 6 16.99 -4.19 -4.73
C VAL A 6 17.03 -5.60 -4.16
N ASP A 7 18.23 -6.14 -4.05
CA ASP A 7 18.52 -7.41 -3.37
C ASP A 7 19.83 -7.29 -2.57
N ILE A 8 20.00 -8.07 -1.49
CA ILE A 8 21.22 -8.03 -0.67
C ILE A 8 22.30 -8.95 -1.25
N LEU A 9 23.42 -8.38 -1.65
CA LEU A 9 24.54 -9.13 -2.22
C LEU A 9 25.38 -9.81 -1.13
N SER A 10 25.71 -9.04 -0.08
CA SER A 10 26.59 -9.51 1.00
C SER A 10 26.44 -8.65 2.24
N GLY A 11 26.67 -9.28 3.40
CA GLY A 11 26.44 -8.67 4.70
C GLY A 11 24.96 -8.70 5.10
N SER A 12 24.69 -8.30 6.33
CA SER A 12 23.33 -8.12 6.86
C SER A 12 23.26 -6.75 7.50
N ILE A 13 22.08 -6.13 7.54
CA ILE A 13 21.88 -4.90 8.32
C ILE A 13 22.26 -5.11 9.81
N ASN A 14 22.24 -6.35 10.28
CA ASN A 14 22.61 -6.71 11.66
C ASN A 14 24.11 -7.06 11.83
N SER A 15 24.91 -7.09 10.76
CA SER A 15 26.33 -7.45 10.81
C SER A 15 27.24 -6.22 11.02
N LYS A 16 28.48 -6.45 11.49
CA LYS A 16 29.48 -5.37 11.65
C LYS A 16 29.98 -4.80 10.31
N THR A 17 29.83 -5.54 9.22
CA THR A 17 30.21 -5.16 7.86
C THR A 17 29.09 -4.40 7.16
N GLU A 18 29.41 -3.33 6.43
CA GLU A 18 28.42 -2.52 5.71
C GLU A 18 27.73 -3.37 4.61
N PRO A 19 26.37 -3.42 4.57
CA PRO A 19 25.67 -4.22 3.60
C PRO A 19 25.83 -3.64 2.19
N LYS A 20 26.07 -4.54 1.23
CA LYS A 20 26.08 -4.23 -0.20
C LYS A 20 24.81 -4.75 -0.85
N TYR A 21 24.26 -3.97 -1.76
CA TYR A 21 23.02 -4.25 -2.46
C TYR A 21 23.26 -4.32 -3.96
N SER A 22 22.66 -5.32 -4.61
CA SER A 22 22.49 -5.30 -6.06
C SER A 22 21.26 -4.46 -6.40
N ILE A 23 21.39 -3.55 -7.35
CA ILE A 23 20.29 -2.71 -7.80
C ILE A 23 20.08 -2.79 -9.30
N ALA A 24 18.81 -2.76 -9.70
CA ALA A 24 18.39 -2.70 -11.09
C ALA A 24 17.33 -1.61 -11.28
N ILE A 25 17.51 -0.74 -12.27
CA ILE A 25 16.57 0.37 -12.53
C ILE A 25 15.91 0.16 -13.89
N PHE A 26 14.59 0.17 -13.90
CA PHE A 26 13.76 -0.01 -15.10
C PHE A 26 12.86 1.21 -15.33
N ASN A 27 12.83 1.72 -16.57
CA ASN A 27 12.09 2.95 -16.91
C ASN A 27 10.67 2.70 -17.47
N GLY A 28 10.23 1.44 -17.50
CA GLY A 28 8.97 1.01 -18.10
C GLY A 28 9.13 0.23 -19.40
N GLU A 29 10.27 0.39 -20.09
CA GLU A 29 10.56 -0.27 -21.36
C GLU A 29 11.82 -1.13 -21.28
N LYS A 30 12.89 -0.59 -20.69
CA LYS A 30 14.18 -1.27 -20.56
C LYS A 30 14.85 -0.95 -19.23
N PHE A 31 15.81 -1.79 -18.88
CA PHE A 31 16.74 -1.50 -17.79
C PHE A 31 17.70 -0.39 -18.21
N ILE A 32 17.83 0.63 -17.37
CA ILE A 32 18.66 1.80 -17.61
C ILE A 32 19.93 1.81 -16.76
N HIS A 33 19.96 1.02 -15.67
CA HIS A 33 21.14 0.94 -14.80
C HIS A 33 21.15 -0.37 -14.01
N ARG A 34 22.34 -0.91 -13.78
CA ARG A 34 22.65 -2.08 -12.95
C ARG A 34 23.97 -1.83 -12.24
N SER A 35 24.02 -2.04 -10.94
CA SER A 35 25.25 -1.85 -10.16
C SER A 35 25.12 -2.46 -8.78
N GLU A 36 26.26 -2.69 -8.13
CA GLU A 36 26.33 -2.98 -6.72
C GLU A 36 26.59 -1.68 -5.94
N VAL A 37 25.85 -1.44 -4.87
CA VAL A 37 25.90 -0.19 -4.12
C VAL A 37 25.89 -0.43 -2.61
N THR A 38 26.55 0.47 -1.87
CA THR A 38 26.40 0.52 -0.41
C THR A 38 25.03 1.04 -0.03
N ARG A 39 24.66 0.83 1.25
CA ARG A 39 23.43 1.39 1.80
C ARG A 39 23.33 2.90 1.60
N PHE A 40 24.40 3.64 1.86
CA PHE A 40 24.43 5.09 1.71
C PHE A 40 24.11 5.50 0.26
N ARG A 41 24.75 4.85 -0.71
CA ARG A 41 24.53 5.13 -2.14
C ARG A 41 23.12 4.76 -2.59
N LEU A 42 22.56 3.63 -2.13
CA LEU A 42 21.16 3.26 -2.37
C LEU A 42 20.19 4.34 -1.91
N ILE A 43 20.36 4.86 -0.69
CA ILE A 43 19.47 5.90 -0.15
C ILE A 43 19.56 7.21 -0.95
N ASN A 44 20.76 7.61 -1.38
CA ASN A 44 20.92 8.80 -2.20
C ASN A 44 20.28 8.62 -3.58
N LEU A 45 20.46 7.45 -4.20
CA LEU A 45 19.83 7.12 -5.47
C LEU A 45 18.31 7.19 -5.41
N ILE A 46 17.70 6.67 -4.32
CA ILE A 46 16.25 6.77 -4.09
C ILE A 46 15.78 8.24 -4.03
N LYS A 47 16.56 9.12 -3.38
CA LYS A 47 16.23 10.54 -3.26
C LYS A 47 16.39 11.30 -4.57
N GLU A 48 17.39 10.94 -5.37
CA GLU A 48 17.72 11.55 -6.66
C GLU A 48 16.71 11.14 -7.73
N ILE A 49 16.55 9.84 -7.94
CA ILE A 49 15.71 9.27 -8.99
C ILE A 49 14.21 9.39 -8.65
N LYS A 50 13.88 9.33 -7.36
CA LYS A 50 12.50 9.31 -6.85
C LYS A 50 11.63 8.26 -7.57
N PRO A 51 12.00 6.97 -7.47
CA PRO A 51 11.31 5.92 -8.20
C PRO A 51 9.83 5.84 -7.80
N ASP A 52 8.97 5.43 -8.74
CA ASP A 52 7.55 5.18 -8.45
C ASP A 52 7.41 3.98 -7.50
N MET A 53 8.28 2.97 -7.68
CA MET A 53 8.30 1.74 -6.89
C MET A 53 9.73 1.31 -6.54
N ILE A 54 9.91 0.82 -5.32
CA ILE A 54 11.10 0.07 -4.89
C ILE A 54 10.64 -1.36 -4.66
N ALA A 55 11.26 -2.33 -5.32
CA ALA A 55 10.88 -3.74 -5.28
C ALA A 55 11.99 -4.59 -4.66
N CYS A 56 11.63 -5.48 -3.74
CA CYS A 56 12.52 -6.49 -3.20
C CYS A 56 11.73 -7.78 -2.92
N ASP A 57 12.45 -8.86 -2.69
CA ASP A 57 11.91 -10.15 -2.29
C ASP A 57 11.52 -10.15 -0.79
N ASN A 58 12.32 -9.48 0.05
CA ASN A 58 12.18 -9.35 1.49
C ASN A 58 12.47 -7.91 1.95
N VAL A 59 11.44 -7.21 2.45
CA VAL A 59 11.61 -5.80 2.89
C VAL A 59 12.52 -5.63 4.10
N PHE A 60 12.73 -6.68 4.89
CA PHE A 60 13.58 -6.61 6.08
C PHE A 60 15.07 -6.54 5.77
N GLU A 61 15.46 -6.67 4.50
CA GLU A 61 16.82 -6.43 4.02
C GLU A 61 17.13 -4.95 3.78
N LEU A 62 16.09 -4.12 3.72
CA LEU A 62 16.20 -2.66 3.57
C LEU A 62 16.13 -1.94 4.92
N PHE A 63 15.47 -2.55 5.91
CA PHE A 63 15.35 -2.02 7.26
C PHE A 63 15.10 -3.12 8.30
N THR A 64 15.54 -2.87 9.52
CA THR A 64 15.19 -3.64 10.72
C THR A 64 13.90 -3.10 11.35
N LYS A 65 13.31 -3.87 12.27
CA LYS A 65 12.15 -3.40 13.06
C LYS A 65 12.42 -2.08 13.80
N LYS A 66 13.68 -1.80 14.19
CA LYS A 66 14.07 -0.59 14.92
C LYS A 66 14.12 0.65 14.02
N ASN A 67 14.65 0.53 12.81
CA ASN A 67 14.86 1.65 11.88
C ASN A 67 13.84 1.71 10.71
N MET A 68 12.81 0.85 10.76
CA MET A 68 11.70 0.83 9.79
C MET A 68 11.12 2.24 9.55
N TRP A 69 10.84 2.98 10.63
CA TRP A 69 10.25 4.32 10.52
C TRP A 69 11.18 5.32 9.85
N ASP A 70 12.48 5.25 10.13
CA ASP A 70 13.47 6.14 9.53
C ASP A 70 13.57 5.88 8.03
N PHE A 71 13.60 4.59 7.64
CA PHE A 71 13.59 4.21 6.22
C PHE A 71 12.38 4.77 5.48
N PHE A 72 11.16 4.51 5.96
CA PHE A 72 9.94 5.03 5.32
C PHE A 72 9.82 6.56 5.36
N SER A 73 10.46 7.23 6.33
CA SER A 73 10.48 8.70 6.41
C SER A 73 11.42 9.35 5.38
N ILE A 74 12.41 8.61 4.90
CA ILE A 74 13.36 9.07 3.87
C ILE A 74 12.79 8.90 2.46
N LEU A 75 11.88 7.95 2.26
CA LEU A 75 11.28 7.69 0.96
C LEU A 75 10.52 8.91 0.42
N PRO A 76 10.60 9.20 -0.90
CA PRO A 76 9.77 10.21 -1.53
C PRO A 76 8.27 9.92 -1.35
N GLU A 77 7.43 10.95 -1.22
CA GLU A 77 6.01 10.79 -0.84
C GLU A 77 5.19 9.86 -1.76
N LYS A 78 5.58 9.72 -3.03
CA LYS A 78 4.87 8.87 -4.01
C LYS A 78 5.48 7.49 -4.18
N THR A 79 6.68 7.27 -3.67
CA THR A 79 7.41 6.01 -3.82
C THR A 79 6.77 4.92 -2.98
N LYS A 80 6.44 3.80 -3.61
CA LYS A 80 5.87 2.63 -2.94
C LYS A 80 6.95 1.57 -2.73
N LEU A 81 7.03 1.02 -1.52
CA LEU A 81 7.84 -0.17 -1.28
C LEU A 81 7.02 -1.43 -1.58
N ILE A 82 7.57 -2.34 -2.37
CA ILE A 82 6.90 -3.53 -2.88
C ILE A 82 7.68 -4.78 -2.44
N GLN A 83 6.97 -5.73 -1.84
CA GLN A 83 7.47 -7.10 -1.64
C GLN A 83 6.87 -8.01 -2.71
N VAL A 84 7.72 -8.64 -3.55
CA VAL A 84 7.23 -9.42 -4.70
C VAL A 84 6.88 -10.87 -4.35
N ASN A 85 7.54 -11.45 -3.33
CA ASN A 85 7.42 -12.86 -2.96
C ASN A 85 6.17 -13.22 -2.15
N GLY A 86 5.35 -12.23 -1.79
CA GLY A 86 4.16 -12.50 -0.99
C GLY A 86 3.94 -11.52 0.15
N ASN A 87 3.07 -11.91 1.07
CA ASN A 87 2.82 -11.21 2.33
C ASN A 87 3.41 -12.01 3.51
N LEU A 88 3.17 -11.57 4.75
CA LEU A 88 3.71 -12.24 5.96
C LEU A 88 3.25 -13.69 6.17
N ASN A 89 2.13 -14.11 5.56
CA ASN A 89 1.52 -15.43 5.77
C ASN A 89 1.58 -16.32 4.52
N GLU A 90 1.59 -15.72 3.33
CA GLU A 90 1.71 -16.40 2.04
C GLU A 90 3.02 -15.95 1.41
N HIS A 91 4.05 -16.80 1.49
CA HIS A 91 5.36 -16.53 0.91
C HIS A 91 5.70 -17.63 -0.10
N GLU A 92 5.93 -17.23 -1.35
CA GLU A 92 6.41 -18.11 -2.40
C GLU A 92 7.85 -17.74 -2.75
N PRO A 93 8.72 -18.70 -3.08
CA PRO A 93 10.08 -18.38 -3.53
C PRO A 93 10.06 -17.48 -4.77
N LEU A 94 10.98 -16.50 -4.82
CA LEU A 94 11.07 -15.52 -5.92
C LEU A 94 11.05 -16.20 -7.30
N HIS A 95 11.81 -17.29 -7.45
CA HIS A 95 11.91 -18.00 -8.72
C HIS A 95 10.60 -18.64 -9.18
N VAL A 96 9.73 -19.06 -8.25
CA VAL A 96 8.40 -19.58 -8.56
C VAL A 96 7.49 -18.45 -9.03
N VAL A 97 7.47 -17.33 -8.30
CA VAL A 97 6.67 -16.15 -8.64
C VAL A 97 7.08 -15.56 -9.99
N ALA A 98 8.38 -15.45 -10.23
CA ALA A 98 8.95 -15.00 -11.50
C ALA A 98 8.53 -15.90 -12.66
N ARG A 99 8.67 -17.23 -12.51
CA ARG A 99 8.30 -18.20 -13.57
C ARG A 99 6.82 -18.14 -13.91
N LYS A 100 5.93 -18.05 -12.90
CA LYS A 100 4.48 -17.87 -13.10
C LYS A 100 4.14 -16.61 -13.90
N ASN A 101 5.00 -15.59 -13.87
CA ASN A 101 4.83 -14.33 -14.58
C ASN A 101 5.71 -14.19 -15.83
N GLY A 102 6.21 -15.32 -16.35
CA GLY A 102 6.98 -15.39 -17.60
C GLY A 102 8.38 -14.80 -17.51
N ILE A 103 8.98 -14.75 -16.31
CA ILE A 103 10.36 -14.32 -16.08
C ILE A 103 11.20 -15.57 -15.83
N LYS A 104 12.24 -15.77 -16.64
CA LYS A 104 13.17 -16.90 -16.49
C LYS A 104 14.19 -16.57 -15.40
N ILE A 105 14.14 -17.29 -14.29
CA ILE A 105 15.11 -17.20 -13.21
C ILE A 105 15.27 -18.59 -12.59
N SER A 106 16.48 -18.92 -12.18
CA SER A 106 16.81 -20.18 -11.51
C SER A 106 16.74 -20.03 -10.00
N SER A 107 16.79 -21.14 -9.26
CA SER A 107 16.92 -21.12 -7.79
C SER A 107 18.33 -20.75 -7.32
N LYS A 108 19.31 -20.66 -8.22
CA LYS A 108 20.71 -20.27 -7.95
C LYS A 108 21.04 -18.93 -8.61
N ALA A 109 20.04 -18.06 -8.73
CA ALA A 109 20.21 -16.75 -9.33
C ALA A 109 21.19 -15.90 -8.52
N SER A 110 21.97 -15.08 -9.22
CA SER A 110 22.80 -14.05 -8.59
C SER A 110 21.92 -12.95 -7.98
N SER A 111 22.44 -12.25 -6.98
CA SER A 111 21.74 -11.10 -6.36
C SER A 111 21.30 -10.04 -7.40
N MET A 112 22.09 -9.85 -8.47
CA MET A 112 21.70 -8.97 -9.58
C MET A 112 20.50 -9.49 -10.36
N GLU A 113 20.46 -10.78 -10.68
CA GLU A 113 19.33 -11.41 -11.36
C GLU A 113 18.05 -11.37 -10.50
N GLU A 114 18.18 -11.52 -9.18
CA GLU A 114 17.07 -11.41 -8.24
C GLU A 114 16.54 -9.96 -8.17
N ALA A 115 17.42 -8.96 -8.12
CA ALA A 115 17.04 -7.56 -8.21
C ALA A 115 16.33 -7.24 -9.54
N GLU A 116 16.80 -7.78 -10.66
CA GLU A 116 16.14 -7.65 -11.97
C GLU A 116 14.76 -8.31 -12.00
N ALA A 117 14.63 -9.53 -11.47
CA ALA A 117 13.35 -10.22 -11.39
C ALA A 117 12.34 -9.46 -10.51
N CYS A 118 12.77 -8.97 -9.35
CA CYS A 118 11.96 -8.10 -8.49
C CYS A 118 11.47 -6.85 -9.24
N THR A 119 12.37 -6.21 -9.98
CA THR A 119 12.05 -5.04 -10.80
C THR A 119 10.97 -5.35 -11.83
N LEU A 120 11.13 -6.44 -12.58
CA LEU A 120 10.19 -6.85 -13.63
C LEU A 120 8.83 -7.25 -13.05
N LEU A 121 8.81 -8.00 -11.94
CA LEU A 121 7.58 -8.38 -11.25
C LEU A 121 6.78 -7.15 -10.81
N ALA A 122 7.42 -6.21 -10.13
CA ALA A 122 6.76 -4.98 -9.69
C ALA A 122 6.29 -4.14 -10.90
N SER A 123 7.05 -4.10 -12.00
CA SER A 123 6.64 -3.41 -13.23
C SER A 123 5.37 -4.01 -13.86
N LYS A 124 5.15 -5.32 -13.68
CA LYS A 124 3.93 -6.04 -14.07
C LYS A 124 2.81 -5.96 -13.02
N ASN A 125 2.93 -5.08 -12.02
CA ASN A 125 2.03 -4.95 -10.86
C ASN A 125 1.88 -6.24 -10.04
N VAL A 126 2.93 -7.06 -9.96
CA VAL A 126 2.99 -8.25 -9.11
C VAL A 126 3.66 -7.90 -7.79
N GLY A 127 3.08 -8.36 -6.68
CA GLY A 127 3.58 -8.14 -5.32
C GLY A 127 2.63 -7.34 -4.44
N TYR A 128 3.13 -6.97 -3.26
CA TYR A 128 2.38 -6.30 -2.21
C TYR A 128 3.05 -4.99 -1.82
N VAL A 129 2.28 -3.90 -1.84
CA VAL A 129 2.66 -2.61 -1.28
C VAL A 129 2.80 -2.75 0.24
N VAL A 130 4.01 -2.53 0.72
CA VAL A 130 4.34 -2.57 2.15
C VAL A 130 4.21 -1.17 2.72
N SER A 131 3.36 -1.02 3.72
CA SER A 131 3.13 0.25 4.41
C SER A 131 3.03 0.04 5.91
N PRO A 132 3.78 0.81 6.71
CA PRO A 132 3.65 0.84 8.15
C PRO A 132 2.51 1.79 8.60
N PHE A 133 1.80 2.44 7.67
CA PHE A 133 0.85 3.50 8.00
C PHE A 133 -0.60 3.00 8.07
N GLU A 134 -1.35 3.45 9.08
CA GLU A 134 -2.75 3.07 9.30
C GLU A 134 -3.74 3.82 8.42
N GLY A 135 -3.24 4.80 7.66
CA GLY A 135 -4.05 5.83 7.06
C GLY A 135 -4.36 6.92 8.08
N GLY A 136 -4.25 8.19 7.65
CA GLY A 136 -4.42 9.33 8.54
C GLY A 136 -3.13 9.86 9.17
N TYR A 137 -3.28 10.94 9.93
CA TYR A 137 -2.16 11.72 10.47
C TYR A 137 -2.43 12.15 11.92
N TYR A 138 -1.35 12.32 12.67
CA TYR A 138 -1.30 13.13 13.87
C TYR A 138 -0.79 14.53 13.52
N ILE A 139 -1.57 15.55 13.83
CA ILE A 139 -1.16 16.95 13.74
C ILE A 139 -0.89 17.42 15.16
N ILE A 140 0.39 17.58 15.50
CA ILE A 140 0.85 17.92 16.84
C ILE A 140 1.29 19.37 16.84
N VAL A 141 0.64 20.18 17.67
CA VAL A 141 1.05 21.55 17.97
C VAL A 141 1.71 21.54 19.34
N SER A 142 2.96 21.97 19.40
CA SER A 142 3.68 22.09 20.66
C SER A 142 4.59 23.30 20.65
N ARG A 143 5.15 23.60 21.81
CA ARG A 143 6.26 24.55 21.94
C ARG A 143 7.46 24.10 21.09
N ALA A 144 8.21 25.05 20.56
CA ALA A 144 9.40 24.79 19.73
C ALA A 144 10.69 24.58 20.55
N ARG A 145 10.75 25.12 21.77
CA ARG A 145 11.89 25.00 22.70
C ARG A 145 11.43 24.52 24.08
N SER A 146 12.31 23.84 24.81
CA SER A 146 12.13 23.61 26.25
C SER A 146 12.38 24.91 27.01
N LEU A 147 11.61 25.11 28.08
CA LEU A 147 11.84 26.21 29.01
C LEU A 147 12.83 25.71 30.07
N GLY A 148 13.93 26.44 30.29
CA GLY A 148 14.92 26.13 31.33
C GLY A 148 14.38 26.40 32.75
N ARG A 149 15.26 26.35 33.77
CA ARG A 149 14.91 26.72 35.15
C ARG A 149 15.12 28.23 35.38
N GLY A 150 14.06 28.96 35.75
CA GLY A 150 14.11 30.20 36.56
C GLY A 150 14.06 31.56 35.84
N GLY A 151 13.24 32.49 36.37
CA GLY A 151 13.22 33.94 36.08
C GLY A 151 11.82 34.54 35.81
N GLN A 152 11.54 35.78 36.26
CA GLN A 152 10.27 36.46 35.99
C GLN A 152 10.02 36.70 34.48
N SER A 153 11.08 36.86 33.70
CA SER A 153 11.02 36.95 32.23
C SER A 153 10.63 35.62 31.57
N GLN A 154 10.95 34.47 32.20
CA GLN A 154 10.55 33.16 31.70
C GLN A 154 9.06 32.90 31.89
N ASP A 155 8.44 33.33 32.98
CA ASP A 155 6.99 33.15 33.20
C ASP A 155 6.18 33.89 32.14
N ARG A 156 6.59 35.12 31.81
CA ARG A 156 5.95 35.93 30.76
C ARG A 156 6.08 35.25 29.38
N TYR A 157 7.27 34.76 29.07
CA TYR A 157 7.53 34.00 27.85
C TYR A 157 6.76 32.67 27.81
N ARG A 158 6.68 31.93 28.92
CA ARG A 158 5.90 30.69 29.06
C ARG A 158 4.43 30.94 28.72
N ARG A 159 3.84 32.00 29.30
CA ARG A 159 2.45 32.40 29.03
C ARG A 159 2.22 32.75 27.57
N LYS A 160 3.10 33.57 26.99
CA LYS A 160 3.08 33.92 25.57
C LYS A 160 3.08 32.66 24.71
N VAL A 161 4.01 31.74 24.95
CA VAL A 161 4.15 30.50 24.17
C VAL A 161 2.91 29.62 24.30
N HIS A 162 2.36 29.42 25.50
CA HIS A 162 1.17 28.58 25.66
C HIS A 162 -0.09 29.19 25.02
N ASN A 163 -0.23 30.51 25.06
CA ASN A 163 -1.30 31.22 24.34
C ASN A 163 -1.14 31.06 22.82
N MET A 164 0.10 31.17 22.30
CA MET A 164 0.39 30.93 20.89
C MET A 164 0.10 29.49 20.46
N VAL A 165 0.39 28.49 21.32
CA VAL A 165 0.00 27.10 21.07
C VAL A 165 -1.52 26.97 21.01
N ALA A 166 -2.26 27.60 21.93
CA ALA A 166 -3.72 27.57 21.92
C ALA A 166 -4.32 28.21 20.65
N LEU A 167 -3.81 29.37 20.24
CA LEU A 167 -4.20 30.03 18.99
C LEU A 167 -3.94 29.14 17.77
N THR A 168 -2.76 28.53 17.70
CA THR A 168 -2.39 27.64 16.58
C THR A 168 -3.25 26.37 16.54
N VAL A 169 -3.62 25.83 17.71
CA VAL A 169 -4.55 24.69 17.79
C VAL A 169 -5.91 25.08 17.23
N LYS A 170 -6.44 26.24 17.63
CA LYS A 170 -7.74 26.74 17.13
C LYS A 170 -7.73 27.00 15.62
N GLU A 171 -6.66 27.60 15.09
CA GLU A 171 -6.48 27.82 13.64
C GLU A 171 -6.51 26.49 12.85
N ILE A 172 -5.84 25.46 13.37
CA ILE A 172 -5.83 24.13 12.73
C ILE A 172 -7.19 23.46 12.83
N GLU A 173 -7.87 23.60 13.96
CA GLU A 173 -9.21 23.07 14.18
C GLU A 173 -10.23 23.63 13.19
N GLU A 174 -10.24 24.95 13.02
CA GLU A 174 -11.09 25.65 12.05
C GLU A 174 -10.84 25.15 10.62
N LYS A 175 -9.58 25.05 10.20
CA LYS A 175 -9.21 24.51 8.88
C LYS A 175 -9.66 23.06 8.66
N LEU A 176 -9.66 22.23 9.71
CA LEU A 176 -10.15 20.85 9.61
C LEU A 176 -11.68 20.82 9.48
N ARG A 177 -12.39 21.67 10.24
CA ARG A 177 -13.85 21.77 10.23
C ARG A 177 -14.38 22.31 8.90
N GLU A 178 -13.80 23.39 8.38
CA GLU A 178 -14.15 23.97 7.06
C GLU A 178 -14.10 22.95 5.92
N ARG A 179 -13.28 21.90 6.08
CA ARG A 179 -13.07 20.86 5.07
C ARG A 179 -13.85 19.58 5.34
N GLY A 180 -14.69 19.56 6.38
CA GLY A 180 -15.43 18.38 6.78
C GLY A 180 -14.53 17.20 7.16
N ILE A 181 -13.32 17.45 7.66
CA ILE A 181 -12.40 16.39 8.08
C ILE A 181 -12.72 16.06 9.53
N SER A 182 -13.17 14.83 9.81
CA SER A 182 -13.37 14.37 11.18
C SER A 182 -12.03 14.24 11.91
N TYR A 183 -12.00 14.72 13.15
CA TYR A 183 -10.81 14.71 14.00
C TYR A 183 -11.16 14.37 15.44
N LYS A 184 -10.19 13.77 16.14
CA LYS A 184 -10.17 13.68 17.60
C LYS A 184 -9.06 14.57 18.14
N LEU A 185 -9.41 15.57 18.94
CA LEU A 185 -8.47 16.48 19.58
C LEU A 185 -8.12 15.99 20.98
N ARG A 186 -6.82 15.95 21.30
CA ARG A 186 -6.29 15.82 22.66
C ARG A 186 -5.48 17.07 22.98
N ALA A 187 -5.97 17.87 23.92
CA ALA A 187 -5.29 19.07 24.38
C ALA A 187 -4.76 18.88 25.80
N VAL A 188 -3.55 19.37 26.06
CA VAL A 188 -2.94 19.41 27.39
C VAL A 188 -2.96 20.86 27.86
N LYS A 189 -3.78 21.13 28.88
CA LYS A 189 -3.88 22.46 29.51
C LYS A 189 -2.60 22.80 30.26
N ALA A 190 -2.28 24.08 30.33
CA ALA A 190 -1.20 24.62 31.16
C ALA A 190 -1.74 25.78 32.00
N ASP A 191 -0.90 26.35 32.88
CA ASP A 191 -1.24 27.48 33.76
C ASP A 191 -1.85 28.68 33.00
N SER A 192 -1.54 28.78 31.71
CA SER A 192 -2.18 29.68 30.73
C SER A 192 -2.23 28.95 29.40
N GLY A 193 -3.31 29.07 28.63
CA GLY A 193 -3.43 28.48 27.30
C GLY A 193 -3.24 26.95 27.25
N LEU A 194 -2.51 26.48 26.23
CA LEU A 194 -2.23 25.05 26.03
C LEU A 194 -0.72 24.78 26.02
N ALA A 195 -0.28 23.71 26.69
CA ALA A 195 1.09 23.21 26.54
C ALA A 195 1.27 22.47 25.21
N ARG A 196 0.23 21.73 24.78
CA ARG A 196 0.26 20.89 23.58
C ARG A 196 -1.16 20.60 23.08
N GLY A 197 -1.34 20.61 21.76
CA GLY A 197 -2.53 20.06 21.10
C GLY A 197 -2.13 18.94 20.15
N SER A 198 -2.98 17.91 20.03
CA SER A 198 -2.78 16.80 19.11
C SER A 198 -4.09 16.41 18.47
N PHE A 199 -4.19 16.62 17.16
CA PHE A 199 -5.30 16.14 16.35
C PHE A 199 -4.98 14.76 15.78
N SER A 200 -5.95 13.87 15.84
CA SER A 200 -5.93 12.56 15.21
C SER A 200 -6.94 12.58 14.06
N VAL A 201 -6.46 12.56 12.81
CA VAL A 201 -7.30 12.64 11.60
C VAL A 201 -7.16 11.39 10.75
N ASN A 202 -8.24 10.96 10.09
CA ASN A 202 -8.27 9.80 9.19
C ASN A 202 -8.45 10.22 7.73
N CYS A 203 -7.47 10.93 7.17
CA CYS A 203 -7.52 11.42 5.79
C CYS A 203 -6.17 11.28 5.07
N SER A 204 -6.20 11.37 3.72
CA SER A 204 -4.98 11.40 2.91
C SER A 204 -4.24 12.73 3.08
N ARG A 205 -2.92 12.75 2.80
CA ARG A 205 -2.09 13.97 2.92
C ARG A 205 -2.63 15.11 2.08
N GLU A 206 -3.14 14.79 0.90
CA GLU A 206 -3.72 15.72 -0.07
C GLU A 206 -4.92 16.49 0.50
N LYS A 207 -5.70 15.90 1.41
CA LYS A 207 -6.81 16.60 2.06
C LYS A 207 -6.33 17.63 3.11
N LEU A 208 -5.10 17.51 3.59
CA LEU A 208 -4.47 18.41 4.58
C LEU A 208 -3.73 19.60 3.95
N VAL A 209 -3.99 19.93 2.68
CA VAL A 209 -3.41 21.11 1.99
C VAL A 209 -3.58 22.38 2.83
N GLY A 210 -2.57 23.22 3.00
CA GLY A 210 -2.68 24.42 3.85
C GLY A 210 -2.42 24.20 5.34
N ILE A 211 -2.43 22.96 5.83
CA ILE A 211 -1.82 22.60 7.13
C ILE A 211 -0.39 22.12 6.85
N LYS A 212 0.57 23.04 7.03
CA LYS A 212 1.99 22.79 6.77
C LYS A 212 2.74 22.43 8.05
N LYS A 213 3.79 21.62 7.89
CA LYS A 213 4.80 21.47 8.94
C LYS A 213 5.44 22.85 9.15
N LYS A 214 5.47 23.34 10.39
CA LYS A 214 6.03 24.66 10.74
C LYS A 214 6.93 24.49 11.95
N LYS A 215 8.14 25.03 11.91
CA LYS A 215 9.01 25.16 13.08
C LYS A 215 9.31 26.63 13.25
N GLY A 216 8.50 27.31 14.06
CA GLY A 216 8.72 28.71 14.42
C GLY A 216 9.63 28.85 15.64
N PRO A 217 9.94 30.10 16.04
CA PRO A 217 10.72 30.37 17.25
C PRO A 217 10.00 29.91 18.52
N ASP A 218 8.68 30.11 18.60
CA ASP A 218 7.87 29.84 19.79
C ASP A 218 7.09 28.52 19.70
N VAL A 219 6.48 28.23 18.54
CA VAL A 219 5.57 27.10 18.30
C VAL A 219 6.03 26.26 17.11
N GLN A 220 5.85 24.95 17.22
CA GLN A 220 6.04 24.00 16.13
C GLN A 220 4.76 23.22 15.85
N VAL A 221 4.52 22.94 14.58
CA VAL A 221 3.47 22.07 14.05
C VAL A 221 4.14 20.89 13.35
N LYS A 222 3.98 19.70 13.92
CA LYS A 222 4.44 18.44 13.35
C LYS A 222 3.26 17.69 12.76
N ILE A 223 3.45 17.13 11.57
CA ILE A 223 2.45 16.29 10.90
C ILE A 223 3.10 14.94 10.72
N LEU A 224 2.65 13.96 11.48
CA LEU A 224 3.20 12.60 11.51
C LEU A 224 2.14 11.64 10.99
N PRO A 225 2.45 10.75 10.05
CA PRO A 225 1.49 9.72 9.64
C PRO A 225 1.17 8.79 10.82
N LYS A 226 -0.07 8.31 10.90
CA LYS A 226 -0.46 7.33 11.92
C LYS A 226 0.23 6.00 11.68
N GLN A 227 0.81 5.48 12.74
CA GLN A 227 1.68 4.31 12.72
C GLN A 227 0.88 3.05 13.09
N LYS A 228 0.95 1.99 12.27
CA LYS A 228 0.49 0.66 12.65
C LYS A 228 1.50 -0.02 13.57
N LYS A 229 1.02 -0.87 14.47
CA LYS A 229 1.88 -1.78 15.27
C LYS A 229 2.57 -2.86 14.43
N LYS A 230 1.99 -3.22 13.27
CA LYS A 230 2.50 -4.23 12.33
C LYS A 230 2.47 -3.69 10.90
N LEU A 231 3.42 -4.11 10.07
CA LEU A 231 3.42 -3.81 8.63
C LEU A 231 2.15 -4.33 7.97
N SER A 232 1.62 -3.57 7.01
CA SER A 232 0.52 -4.02 6.15
C SER A 232 0.99 -4.22 4.73
N PHE A 233 0.47 -5.27 4.10
CA PHE A 233 0.86 -5.74 2.77
C PHE A 233 -0.38 -5.69 1.88
N ALA A 234 -0.55 -4.65 1.08
CA ALA A 234 -1.71 -4.52 0.19
C ALA A 234 -1.33 -4.91 -1.24
N PRO A 235 -2.07 -5.81 -1.91
CA PRO A 235 -1.69 -6.28 -3.25
C PRO A 235 -1.63 -5.12 -4.27
N LEU A 236 -0.60 -5.10 -5.12
CA LEU A 236 -0.39 -4.10 -6.18
C LEU A 236 -1.50 -4.13 -7.24
N SER A 237 -1.82 -5.33 -7.69
CA SER A 237 -2.90 -5.60 -8.62
C SER A 237 -3.98 -6.42 -7.91
N ARG A 238 -5.24 -6.05 -8.17
CA ARG A 238 -6.36 -6.90 -7.83
C ARG A 238 -6.59 -7.86 -8.98
N LYS A 239 -6.64 -9.18 -8.72
CA LYS A 239 -7.18 -10.19 -9.64
C LYS A 239 -8.50 -9.63 -10.19
N GLY A 240 -8.62 -9.49 -11.52
CA GLY A 240 -9.75 -8.81 -12.19
C GLY A 240 -11.13 -9.47 -12.02
N LYS A 241 -11.27 -10.45 -11.11
CA LYS A 241 -12.47 -11.22 -10.86
C LYS A 241 -13.30 -10.58 -9.75
N ILE A 242 -14.62 -10.53 -9.98
CA ILE A 242 -15.63 -10.31 -8.94
C ILE A 242 -15.90 -11.66 -8.31
N VAL A 243 -15.96 -11.72 -6.98
CA VAL A 243 -16.01 -12.98 -6.24
C VAL A 243 -17.07 -12.99 -5.13
N ILE A 244 -17.44 -14.20 -4.73
CA ILE A 244 -18.23 -14.52 -3.54
C ILE A 244 -17.28 -15.19 -2.54
N ALA A 245 -17.25 -14.70 -1.31
CA ALA A 245 -16.39 -15.23 -0.26
C ALA A 245 -17.24 -15.93 0.81
N GLY A 246 -17.03 -17.23 1.04
CA GLY A 246 -17.56 -17.93 2.20
C GLY A 246 -16.52 -17.93 3.32
N ILE A 247 -16.95 -17.65 4.54
CA ILE A 247 -16.06 -17.52 5.70
C ILE A 247 -16.61 -18.38 6.84
N ASP A 248 -15.80 -19.32 7.32
CA ASP A 248 -16.06 -20.06 8.55
C ASP A 248 -15.14 -19.53 9.66
N PRO A 249 -15.66 -18.77 10.63
CA PRO A 249 -14.86 -18.19 11.71
C PRO A 249 -14.76 -19.14 12.91
N GLY A 250 -13.59 -19.17 13.54
CA GLY A 250 -13.35 -20.02 14.72
C GLY A 250 -11.90 -19.99 15.16
N THR A 251 -11.49 -21.00 15.93
CA THR A 251 -10.07 -21.23 16.27
C THR A 251 -9.21 -21.36 15.02
N THR A 252 -9.74 -22.07 14.03
CA THR A 252 -9.28 -22.05 12.64
C THR A 252 -10.30 -21.29 11.83
N THR A 253 -9.88 -20.22 11.17
CA THR A 253 -10.73 -19.48 10.24
C THR A 253 -10.42 -19.93 8.83
N ALA A 254 -11.45 -20.30 8.07
CA ALA A 254 -11.33 -20.66 6.67
C ALA A 254 -12.03 -19.64 5.77
N ILE A 255 -11.46 -19.41 4.59
CA ILE A 255 -12.01 -18.53 3.56
C ILE A 255 -12.01 -19.28 2.23
N ALA A 256 -13.19 -19.42 1.63
CA ALA A 256 -13.39 -19.98 0.30
C ALA A 256 -13.83 -18.89 -0.68
N ILE A 257 -13.28 -18.90 -1.89
CA ILE A 257 -13.54 -17.89 -2.91
C ILE A 257 -14.12 -18.54 -4.17
N LEU A 258 -15.36 -18.18 -4.50
CA LEU A 258 -15.99 -18.52 -5.77
C LEU A 258 -15.99 -17.31 -6.70
N ASP A 259 -15.88 -17.53 -8.01
CA ASP A 259 -16.27 -16.50 -8.97
C ASP A 259 -17.81 -16.36 -9.04
N ILE A 260 -18.30 -15.34 -9.74
CA ILE A 260 -19.74 -15.13 -9.94
C ILE A 260 -20.43 -16.21 -10.79
N ARG A 261 -19.67 -17.13 -11.41
CA ARG A 261 -20.20 -18.33 -12.08
C ARG A 261 -20.15 -19.56 -11.15
N GLY A 262 -19.72 -19.35 -9.91
CA GLY A 262 -19.62 -20.34 -8.86
C GLY A 262 -18.44 -21.32 -9.01
N ARG A 263 -17.46 -21.03 -9.86
CA ARG A 263 -16.23 -21.84 -9.91
C ARG A 263 -15.37 -21.50 -8.69
N LEU A 264 -14.86 -22.52 -8.00
CA LEU A 264 -13.93 -22.32 -6.91
C LEU A 264 -12.59 -21.82 -7.46
N LEU A 265 -12.16 -20.67 -6.96
CA LEU A 265 -10.91 -20.03 -7.34
C LEU A 265 -9.79 -20.34 -6.35
N GLU A 266 -10.14 -20.35 -5.06
CA GLU A 266 -9.16 -20.48 -3.99
C GLU A 266 -9.86 -20.85 -2.68
N VAL A 267 -9.21 -21.67 -1.85
CA VAL A 267 -9.61 -21.94 -0.48
C VAL A 267 -8.36 -21.91 0.39
N THR A 268 -8.47 -21.36 1.59
CA THR A 268 -7.39 -21.33 2.58
C THR A 268 -7.95 -21.38 3.98
N SER A 269 -7.16 -21.92 4.91
CA SER A 269 -7.44 -21.88 6.33
C SER A 269 -6.21 -21.50 7.15
N SER A 270 -6.40 -20.82 8.28
CA SER A 270 -5.33 -20.48 9.21
C SER A 270 -5.85 -20.48 10.65
N LYS A 271 -5.03 -20.99 11.57
CA LYS A 271 -5.23 -20.76 12.99
C LYS A 271 -5.08 -19.26 13.27
N GLU A 272 -5.97 -18.70 14.10
CA GLU A 272 -5.93 -17.30 14.55
C GLU A 272 -5.88 -16.24 13.43
N LEU A 273 -6.64 -16.42 12.34
CA LEU A 273 -6.68 -15.44 11.27
C LEU A 273 -7.29 -14.10 11.74
N SER A 274 -6.46 -13.08 11.90
CA SER A 274 -6.96 -11.75 12.28
C SER A 274 -7.84 -11.11 11.19
N LEU A 275 -8.77 -10.22 11.62
CA LEU A 275 -9.66 -9.47 10.73
C LEU A 275 -8.87 -8.73 9.63
N SER A 276 -7.74 -8.11 10.01
CA SER A 276 -6.85 -7.38 9.09
C SER A 276 -6.25 -8.28 8.02
N ASN A 277 -5.86 -9.50 8.39
CA ASN A 277 -5.29 -10.47 7.44
C ASN A 277 -6.37 -11.00 6.50
N ALA A 278 -7.56 -11.32 7.02
CA ALA A 278 -8.69 -11.75 6.20
C ALA A 278 -9.08 -10.66 5.18
N LEU A 279 -9.17 -9.39 5.60
CA LEU A 279 -9.43 -8.27 4.69
C LEU A 279 -8.34 -8.12 3.63
N THR A 280 -7.07 -8.25 4.02
CA THR A 280 -5.93 -8.17 3.11
C THR A 280 -5.98 -9.27 2.04
N PHE A 281 -6.26 -10.51 2.46
CA PHE A 281 -6.45 -11.63 1.55
C PHE A 281 -7.58 -11.37 0.56
N LEU A 282 -8.73 -10.90 1.04
CA LEU A 282 -9.91 -10.61 0.21
C LEU A 282 -9.69 -9.42 -0.75
N MET A 283 -8.86 -8.44 -0.37
CA MET A 283 -8.51 -7.29 -1.19
C MET A 283 -7.70 -7.63 -2.44
N LYS A 284 -7.20 -8.87 -2.57
CA LYS A 284 -6.56 -9.34 -3.81
C LYS A 284 -7.55 -9.48 -4.97
N TYR A 285 -8.85 -9.53 -4.71
CA TYR A 285 -9.87 -9.59 -5.75
C TYR A 285 -10.38 -8.19 -6.09
N LYS A 286 -10.78 -7.98 -7.35
CA LYS A 286 -11.29 -6.69 -7.84
C LYS A 286 -12.42 -6.20 -6.94
N ARG A 287 -13.34 -7.11 -6.61
CA ARG A 287 -14.45 -6.89 -5.69
C ARG A 287 -14.89 -8.22 -5.08
N VAL A 288 -15.08 -8.22 -3.77
CA VAL A 288 -15.88 -9.23 -3.06
C VAL A 288 -17.32 -8.73 -3.07
N LEU A 289 -18.17 -9.34 -3.88
CA LEU A 289 -19.56 -8.92 -4.05
C LEU A 289 -20.40 -9.35 -2.85
N ILE A 290 -20.21 -10.60 -2.42
CA ILE A 290 -20.98 -11.24 -1.35
C ILE A 290 -19.99 -11.86 -0.37
N VAL A 291 -20.25 -11.66 0.92
CA VAL A 291 -19.59 -12.34 2.03
C VAL A 291 -20.64 -13.24 2.70
N ALA A 292 -20.37 -14.53 2.76
CA ALA A 292 -21.31 -15.57 3.16
C ALA A 292 -20.87 -16.26 4.45
N SER A 293 -21.86 -16.54 5.30
CA SER A 293 -21.78 -17.35 6.51
C SER A 293 -22.60 -18.63 6.31
N ASP A 294 -22.20 -19.72 6.94
CA ASP A 294 -22.98 -20.97 7.02
C ASP A 294 -23.97 -20.99 8.19
N VAL A 295 -23.86 -20.03 9.12
CA VAL A 295 -24.74 -19.86 10.28
C VAL A 295 -25.52 -18.54 10.22
N THR A 296 -26.63 -18.50 10.97
CA THR A 296 -27.47 -17.32 11.19
C THR A 296 -27.76 -17.17 12.69
N PRO A 297 -27.68 -15.96 13.27
CA PRO A 297 -27.19 -14.71 12.67
C PRO A 297 -25.68 -14.78 12.33
N ALA A 298 -25.21 -13.87 11.48
CA ALA A 298 -23.80 -13.83 11.10
C ALA A 298 -22.90 -13.54 12.31
N PRO A 299 -21.76 -14.23 12.46
CA PRO A 299 -20.75 -13.86 13.45
C PRO A 299 -20.22 -12.44 13.21
N LYS A 300 -19.98 -11.68 14.31
CA LYS A 300 -19.46 -10.29 14.26
C LYS A 300 -18.21 -10.12 13.40
N PHE A 301 -17.38 -11.15 13.29
CA PHE A 301 -16.20 -11.17 12.43
C PHE A 301 -16.59 -11.00 10.96
N ILE A 302 -17.58 -11.75 10.49
CA ILE A 302 -18.09 -11.72 9.11
C ILE A 302 -18.81 -10.41 8.82
N GLU A 303 -19.61 -9.90 9.77
CA GLU A 303 -20.28 -8.60 9.64
C GLU A 303 -19.28 -7.45 9.41
N LYS A 304 -18.19 -7.43 10.20
CA LYS A 304 -17.11 -6.43 10.04
C LYS A 304 -16.40 -6.56 8.71
N ILE A 305 -16.18 -7.77 8.21
CA ILE A 305 -15.58 -8.00 6.88
C ILE A 305 -16.50 -7.45 5.80
N SER A 306 -17.77 -7.84 5.82
CA SER A 306 -18.76 -7.42 4.83
C SER A 306 -18.90 -5.88 4.79
N SER A 307 -19.00 -5.26 5.96
CA SER A 307 -19.06 -3.79 6.09
C SER A 307 -17.79 -3.11 5.55
N SER A 308 -16.61 -3.61 5.92
CA SER A 308 -15.32 -3.03 5.48
C SER A 308 -15.10 -3.14 3.97
N LEU A 309 -15.59 -4.21 3.34
CA LEU A 309 -15.48 -4.43 1.89
C LEU A 309 -16.64 -3.81 1.10
N ASN A 310 -17.65 -3.24 1.78
CA ASN A 310 -18.92 -2.81 1.19
C ASN A 310 -19.58 -3.93 0.38
N SER A 311 -19.52 -5.16 0.89
CA SER A 311 -20.12 -6.35 0.29
C SER A 311 -21.56 -6.54 0.78
N ILE A 312 -22.26 -7.49 0.17
CA ILE A 312 -23.54 -7.99 0.67
C ILE A 312 -23.24 -9.10 1.68
N LEU A 313 -23.85 -9.03 2.86
CA LEU A 313 -23.77 -10.11 3.83
C LEU A 313 -24.88 -11.13 3.52
N TYR A 314 -24.49 -12.39 3.35
CA TYR A 314 -25.41 -13.50 3.20
C TYR A 314 -25.33 -14.44 4.41
N THR A 315 -26.48 -14.78 4.96
CA THR A 315 -26.69 -15.86 5.92
C THR A 315 -27.82 -16.75 5.42
N PRO A 316 -27.77 -18.07 5.68
CA PRO A 316 -28.90 -18.94 5.39
C PRO A 316 -30.09 -18.63 6.32
N PRO A 317 -31.33 -19.06 5.96
CA PRO A 317 -32.50 -18.92 6.83
C PRO A 317 -32.34 -19.65 8.16
N GLU A 318 -31.66 -20.80 8.13
CA GLU A 318 -31.32 -21.63 9.28
C GLU A 318 -29.85 -22.10 9.17
N PRO A 319 -29.16 -22.38 10.29
CA PRO A 319 -27.79 -22.86 10.26
C PRO A 319 -27.66 -24.16 9.46
N LEU A 320 -26.65 -24.24 8.58
CA LEU A 320 -26.43 -25.43 7.77
C LEU A 320 -25.96 -26.61 8.62
N SER A 321 -26.63 -27.76 8.48
CA SER A 321 -26.20 -29.02 9.09
C SER A 321 -24.93 -29.57 8.42
N ILE A 322 -24.18 -30.41 9.13
CA ILE A 322 -22.95 -31.04 8.59
C ILE A 322 -23.26 -31.85 7.32
N ALA A 323 -24.38 -32.59 7.32
CA ALA A 323 -24.81 -33.39 6.17
C ALA A 323 -25.09 -32.50 4.94
N GLU A 324 -25.77 -31.37 5.13
CA GLU A 324 -26.02 -30.41 4.05
C GLU A 324 -24.72 -29.80 3.52
N LYS A 325 -23.78 -29.42 4.41
CA LYS A 325 -22.48 -28.86 3.99
C LYS A 325 -21.70 -29.86 3.13
N VAL A 326 -21.65 -31.12 3.54
CA VAL A 326 -20.99 -32.20 2.79
C VAL A 326 -21.67 -32.40 1.43
N SER A 327 -22.99 -32.47 1.40
CA SER A 327 -23.77 -32.65 0.17
C SER A 327 -23.53 -31.51 -0.82
N LEU A 328 -23.63 -30.26 -0.37
CA LEU A 328 -23.41 -29.06 -1.19
C LEU A 328 -22.03 -29.04 -1.85
N VAL A 329 -20.99 -29.43 -1.12
CA VAL A 329 -19.63 -29.44 -1.63
C VAL A 329 -19.43 -30.58 -2.62
N ASN A 330 -19.85 -31.80 -2.26
CA ASN A 330 -19.65 -33.01 -3.08
C ASN A 330 -20.46 -32.99 -4.38
N GLU A 331 -21.61 -32.30 -4.43
CA GLU A 331 -22.40 -32.15 -5.65
C GLU A 331 -21.62 -31.39 -6.76
N ARG A 332 -20.63 -30.59 -6.37
CA ARG A 332 -19.96 -29.65 -7.29
C ARG A 332 -18.46 -29.82 -7.40
N PHE A 333 -17.82 -30.33 -6.36
CA PHE A 333 -16.38 -30.40 -6.23
C PHE A 333 -15.97 -31.76 -5.69
N SER A 334 -14.83 -32.28 -6.18
CA SER A 334 -14.21 -33.48 -5.63
C SER A 334 -13.76 -33.24 -4.19
N LYS A 335 -13.69 -34.31 -3.39
CA LYS A 335 -13.29 -34.24 -1.97
C LYS A 335 -11.88 -33.69 -1.75
N GLU A 336 -11.02 -33.76 -2.78
CA GLU A 336 -9.64 -33.24 -2.79
C GLU A 336 -9.55 -31.70 -2.69
N VAL A 337 -10.67 -31.01 -2.88
CA VAL A 337 -10.72 -29.55 -2.97
C VAL A 337 -10.61 -28.86 -1.60
N TYR A 338 -10.76 -29.60 -0.49
CA TYR A 338 -10.61 -29.08 0.87
C TYR A 338 -9.77 -30.04 1.73
N SER A 339 -8.98 -29.50 2.64
CA SER A 339 -8.10 -30.28 3.52
C SER A 339 -8.69 -30.53 4.91
N ASN A 340 -9.68 -29.74 5.32
CA ASN A 340 -10.28 -29.84 6.65
C ASN A 340 -11.77 -29.42 6.65
N ALA A 341 -12.45 -29.68 7.78
CA ALA A 341 -13.87 -29.38 7.93
C ALA A 341 -14.19 -27.88 7.82
N HIS A 342 -13.30 -27.00 8.28
CA HIS A 342 -13.50 -25.55 8.20
C HIS A 342 -13.49 -25.06 6.75
N GLU A 343 -12.57 -25.58 5.93
CA GLU A 343 -12.53 -25.28 4.50
C GLU A 343 -13.79 -25.77 3.79
N ARG A 344 -14.27 -26.97 4.10
CA ARG A 344 -15.56 -27.47 3.59
C ARG A 344 -16.71 -26.53 3.96
N ASP A 345 -16.76 -26.08 5.20
CA ASP A 345 -17.85 -25.26 5.72
C ASP A 345 -17.84 -23.86 5.07
N ALA A 346 -16.65 -23.28 4.88
CA ALA A 346 -16.47 -22.05 4.11
C ALA A 346 -16.90 -22.20 2.64
N ILE A 347 -16.57 -23.33 1.99
CA ILE A 347 -17.01 -23.62 0.61
C ILE A 347 -18.54 -23.75 0.58
N ALA A 348 -19.14 -24.48 1.51
CA ALA A 348 -20.59 -24.67 1.59
C ALA A 348 -21.33 -23.32 1.74
N ALA A 349 -20.85 -22.43 2.61
CA ALA A 349 -21.36 -21.07 2.75
C ALA A 349 -21.33 -20.31 1.42
N ALA A 350 -20.20 -20.36 0.71
CA ALA A 350 -20.05 -19.70 -0.57
C ALA A 350 -20.99 -20.27 -1.65
N ILE A 351 -21.16 -21.60 -1.70
CA ILE A 351 -22.07 -22.27 -2.64
C ILE A 351 -23.52 -21.87 -2.37
N LYS A 352 -23.93 -21.84 -1.10
CA LYS A 352 -25.30 -21.47 -0.73
C LYS A 352 -25.60 -20.02 -1.13
N ALA A 353 -24.66 -19.11 -0.88
CA ALA A 353 -24.76 -17.73 -1.36
C ALA A 353 -24.83 -17.66 -2.90
N TYR A 354 -23.96 -18.38 -3.61
CA TYR A 354 -24.00 -18.43 -5.07
C TYR A 354 -25.38 -18.88 -5.58
N ARG A 355 -25.94 -19.97 -5.03
CA ARG A 355 -27.27 -20.46 -5.44
C ARG A 355 -28.36 -19.41 -5.23
N LYS A 356 -28.31 -18.67 -4.11
CA LYS A 356 -29.31 -17.62 -3.82
C LYS A 356 -29.26 -16.46 -4.82
N TYR A 357 -28.07 -16.08 -5.27
CA TYR A 357 -27.88 -14.86 -6.06
C TYR A 357 -27.62 -15.12 -7.55
N LYS A 358 -27.47 -16.37 -7.99
CA LYS A 358 -27.15 -16.73 -9.38
C LYS A 358 -28.11 -16.09 -10.37
N ASP A 359 -29.41 -16.29 -10.19
CA ASP A 359 -30.42 -15.85 -11.16
C ASP A 359 -30.48 -14.32 -11.23
N SER A 360 -30.41 -13.64 -10.08
CA SER A 360 -30.34 -12.18 -10.03
C SER A 360 -29.06 -11.64 -10.69
N ILE A 361 -27.90 -12.27 -10.44
CA ILE A 361 -26.63 -11.88 -11.06
C ILE A 361 -26.70 -12.05 -12.58
N ASP A 362 -27.27 -13.16 -13.07
CA ASP A 362 -27.41 -13.44 -14.50
C ASP A 362 -28.37 -12.45 -15.17
N GLU A 363 -29.51 -12.14 -14.55
CA GLU A 363 -30.45 -11.13 -15.04
C GLU A 363 -29.82 -9.73 -15.10
N ILE A 364 -29.13 -9.32 -14.03
CA ILE A 364 -28.45 -8.02 -13.98
C ILE A 364 -27.35 -7.94 -15.03
N ASN A 365 -26.61 -9.04 -15.26
CA ASN A 365 -25.57 -9.07 -16.29
C ASN A 365 -26.15 -8.90 -17.69
N LYS A 366 -27.28 -9.55 -18.01
CA LYS A 366 -27.98 -9.34 -19.30
C LYS A 366 -28.34 -7.86 -19.49
N LYS A 367 -28.97 -7.25 -18.48
CA LYS A 367 -29.31 -5.80 -18.52
C LYS A 367 -28.07 -4.91 -18.66
N ILE A 368 -26.95 -5.25 -18.02
CA ILE A 368 -25.68 -4.52 -18.17
C ILE A 368 -25.16 -4.60 -19.60
N ASP A 369 -25.28 -5.76 -20.23
CA ASP A 369 -24.82 -6.00 -21.60
C ASP A 369 -25.72 -5.26 -22.61
N ASP A 370 -27.04 -5.31 -22.44
CA ASP A 370 -28.02 -4.58 -23.26
C ASP A 370 -27.78 -3.06 -23.23
N LEU A 371 -27.49 -2.53 -22.03
CA LEU A 371 -27.23 -1.10 -21.82
C LEU A 371 -25.75 -0.70 -22.07
N LYS A 372 -24.90 -1.64 -22.53
CA LYS A 372 -23.46 -1.44 -22.79
C LYS A 372 -22.68 -0.86 -21.61
N LEU A 373 -23.04 -1.24 -20.39
CA LEU A 373 -22.48 -0.72 -19.13
C LEU A 373 -21.26 -1.51 -18.62
N HIS A 374 -20.56 -2.26 -19.48
CA HIS A 374 -19.50 -3.20 -19.06
C HIS A 374 -18.41 -2.59 -18.17
N SER A 375 -18.03 -1.33 -18.43
CA SER A 375 -17.02 -0.60 -17.62
C SER A 375 -17.44 -0.37 -16.15
N ARG A 376 -18.74 -0.49 -15.85
CA ARG A 376 -19.34 -0.27 -14.52
C ARG A 376 -19.97 -1.52 -13.92
N ARG A 377 -19.75 -2.69 -14.52
CA ARG A 377 -20.39 -3.96 -14.13
C ARG A 377 -20.38 -4.18 -12.61
N ASP A 378 -19.22 -4.04 -11.97
CA ASP A 378 -19.04 -4.21 -10.54
C ASP A 378 -19.89 -3.25 -9.68
N GLU A 379 -20.03 -2.00 -10.13
CA GLU A 379 -20.79 -0.95 -9.44
C GLU A 379 -22.29 -1.24 -9.52
N VAL A 380 -22.76 -1.59 -10.73
CA VAL A 380 -24.17 -1.89 -10.99
C VAL A 380 -24.58 -3.15 -10.25
N LEU A 381 -23.84 -4.25 -10.38
CA LEU A 381 -24.12 -5.51 -9.67
C LEU A 381 -24.30 -5.30 -8.17
N LEU A 382 -23.37 -4.57 -7.53
CA LEU A 382 -23.43 -4.36 -6.09
C LEU A 382 -24.67 -3.57 -5.65
N ARG A 383 -24.99 -2.48 -6.36
CA ARG A 383 -26.09 -1.60 -5.97
C ARG A 383 -27.45 -2.23 -6.22
N VAL A 384 -27.60 -2.91 -7.35
CA VAL A 384 -28.86 -3.58 -7.69
C VAL A 384 -29.15 -4.71 -6.72
N LEU A 385 -28.13 -5.50 -6.39
CA LEU A 385 -28.27 -6.54 -5.38
C LEU A 385 -28.50 -5.99 -3.95
N LYS A 386 -28.22 -4.70 -3.70
CA LYS A 386 -28.60 -3.99 -2.47
C LYS A 386 -30.00 -3.37 -2.52
N GLY A 387 -30.74 -3.56 -3.62
CA GLY A 387 -32.11 -3.08 -3.81
C GLY A 387 -32.23 -1.74 -4.57
N GLU A 388 -31.16 -1.20 -5.16
CA GLU A 388 -31.27 -0.02 -6.02
C GLU A 388 -31.75 -0.40 -7.43
N ILE A 389 -32.65 0.41 -8.00
CA ILE A 389 -33.14 0.24 -9.36
C ILE A 389 -32.06 0.68 -10.37
N ILE A 390 -31.88 -0.05 -11.48
CA ILE A 390 -30.79 0.18 -12.46
C ILE A 390 -30.86 1.59 -13.06
N GLU A 391 -32.07 2.05 -13.37
CA GLU A 391 -32.38 3.35 -13.95
C GLU A 391 -31.87 4.49 -13.06
N ASN A 392 -32.06 4.38 -11.74
CA ASN A 392 -31.58 5.36 -10.76
C ASN A 392 -30.04 5.42 -10.70
N ILE A 393 -29.36 4.30 -10.96
CA ILE A 393 -27.89 4.22 -10.98
C ILE A 393 -27.31 4.89 -12.24
N ILE A 394 -28.09 4.97 -13.32
CA ILE A 394 -27.75 5.62 -14.58
C ILE A 394 -27.93 7.13 -14.45
N HIS A 395 -29.13 7.61 -14.09
CA HIS A 395 -29.47 9.03 -14.03
C HIS A 395 -28.62 9.83 -13.04
N ARG A 396 -28.38 9.29 -11.84
CA ARG A 396 -27.56 9.93 -10.78
C ARG A 396 -26.11 10.19 -11.18
N LYS A 397 -25.69 9.73 -12.37
CA LYS A 397 -24.34 9.92 -12.91
C LYS A 397 -24.31 10.84 -14.13
N GLU A 398 -25.43 11.10 -14.79
CA GLU A 398 -25.53 12.17 -15.80
C GLU A 398 -25.28 13.53 -15.13
N GLU A 399 -25.94 13.77 -14.00
CA GLU A 399 -25.72 14.94 -13.14
C GLU A 399 -24.24 15.10 -12.70
N LYS A 400 -23.58 14.00 -12.28
CA LYS A 400 -22.16 14.04 -11.87
C LYS A 400 -21.17 14.13 -13.02
N LYS A 401 -21.57 13.79 -14.25
CA LYS A 401 -20.75 13.94 -15.46
C LYS A 401 -20.78 15.38 -15.95
N GLU A 402 -21.91 16.07 -15.84
CA GLU A 402 -22.04 17.50 -16.12
C GLU A 402 -21.16 18.32 -15.16
N GLU A 403 -21.23 18.07 -13.85
CA GLU A 403 -20.37 18.74 -12.85
C GLU A 403 -18.85 18.52 -13.09
N LYS A 404 -18.47 17.39 -13.71
CA LYS A 404 -17.07 17.07 -14.02
C LYS A 404 -16.60 17.62 -15.37
N LYS A 405 -17.50 17.84 -16.34
CA LYS A 405 -17.17 18.48 -17.61
C LYS A 405 -16.80 19.95 -17.39
N ASP A 406 -17.48 20.65 -16.49
CA ASP A 406 -17.14 22.04 -16.12
C ASP A 406 -15.80 22.16 -15.39
N LYS A 407 -15.43 21.16 -14.57
CA LYS A 407 -14.13 21.15 -13.87
C LYS A 407 -12.95 20.75 -14.78
N LYS A 408 -13.18 20.05 -15.90
CA LYS A 408 -12.13 19.57 -16.80
C LYS A 408 -11.67 20.60 -17.86
N LYS A 409 -12.47 21.62 -18.17
CA LYS A 409 -12.06 22.68 -19.13
C LYS A 409 -10.91 23.57 -18.63
N LYS A 410 -10.54 23.52 -17.33
CA LYS A 410 -9.49 24.39 -16.74
C LYS A 410 -8.11 23.76 -16.52
N LYS A 411 -7.83 22.52 -16.97
CA LYS A 411 -6.49 21.90 -16.78
C LYS A 411 -6.06 21.05 -17.97
N VAL A 412 -5.62 21.70 -19.04
CA VAL A 412 -4.69 21.09 -20.01
C VAL A 412 -3.64 22.13 -20.36
N GLU A 413 -2.63 22.28 -19.50
CA GLU A 413 -1.33 22.81 -19.94
C GLU A 413 -0.38 21.63 -20.13
N LYS A 414 0.07 21.47 -21.37
CA LYS A 414 1.13 20.54 -21.76
C LYS A 414 2.41 20.92 -21.03
N LYS A 415 3.03 19.98 -20.30
CA LYS A 415 4.41 20.13 -19.81
C LYS A 415 5.40 19.41 -20.73
N PRO A 416 6.16 20.12 -21.56
CA PRO A 416 7.52 19.72 -21.92
C PRO A 416 8.56 20.54 -21.12
N ASP A 417 9.83 20.16 -21.25
CA ASP A 417 11.07 20.89 -20.86
C ASP A 417 11.80 20.63 -19.52
N LYS A 418 11.21 20.05 -18.47
CA LYS A 418 12.03 19.78 -17.27
C LYS A 418 13.09 18.67 -17.48
N TYR A 419 12.81 17.73 -18.38
CA TYR A 419 13.69 16.57 -18.62
C TYR A 419 14.88 16.87 -19.54
N LYS A 420 14.74 17.85 -20.47
CA LYS A 420 15.85 18.24 -21.37
C LYS A 420 16.99 18.92 -20.60
N LEU A 421 16.66 19.77 -19.63
CA LEU A 421 17.64 20.43 -18.76
C LEU A 421 18.42 19.43 -17.90
N ILE A 422 17.74 18.40 -17.37
CA ILE A 422 18.37 17.34 -16.56
C ILE A 422 19.29 16.46 -17.42
N ILE A 423 18.86 16.12 -18.65
CA ILE A 423 19.70 15.34 -19.57
C ILE A 423 20.96 16.13 -19.97
N LYS A 424 20.85 17.46 -20.11
CA LYS A 424 21.99 18.32 -20.42
C LYS A 424 22.99 18.37 -19.27
N SER A 425 22.54 18.59 -18.03
CA SER A 425 23.44 18.63 -16.87
C SER A 425 24.14 17.30 -16.61
N LEU A 426 23.44 16.16 -16.82
CA LEU A 426 24.03 14.84 -16.67
C LEU A 426 25.10 14.54 -17.73
N LYS A 427 24.94 15.08 -18.96
CA LYS A 427 25.96 14.94 -20.00
C LYS A 427 27.21 15.76 -19.68
N GLU A 428 27.03 16.99 -19.20
CA GLU A 428 28.13 17.87 -18.78
C GLU A 428 28.92 17.26 -17.61
N GLU A 429 28.24 16.65 -16.65
CA GLU A 429 28.87 15.96 -15.51
C GLU A 429 29.66 14.71 -15.94
N ILE A 430 29.13 13.93 -16.89
CA ILE A 430 29.86 12.77 -17.47
C ILE A 430 31.13 13.23 -18.19
N GLU A 431 31.09 14.36 -18.88
CA GLU A 431 32.24 14.89 -19.63
C GLU A 431 33.33 15.39 -18.69
N LEU A 432 32.95 16.05 -17.58
CA LEU A 432 33.87 16.47 -16.52
C LEU A 432 34.56 15.26 -15.86
N LEU A 433 33.79 14.25 -15.47
CA LEU A 433 34.30 13.03 -14.83
C LEU A 433 35.22 12.23 -15.76
N LYS A 434 34.98 12.26 -17.08
CA LYS A 434 35.88 11.63 -18.06
C LYS A 434 37.24 12.34 -18.12
N LYS A 435 37.25 13.68 -18.11
CA LYS A 435 38.50 14.47 -18.09
C LYS A 435 39.29 14.23 -16.81
N GLU A 436 38.63 14.23 -15.64
CA GLU A 436 39.29 13.90 -14.37
C GLU A 436 39.89 12.49 -14.37
N ARG A 437 39.19 11.52 -14.95
CA ARG A 437 39.70 10.15 -15.09
C ARG A 437 40.95 10.10 -15.98
N GLU A 438 40.97 10.82 -17.09
CA GLU A 438 42.14 10.89 -17.98
C GLU A 438 43.34 11.55 -17.30
N GLU A 439 43.13 12.63 -16.55
CA GLU A 439 44.21 13.27 -15.77
C GLU A 439 44.76 12.37 -14.67
N LEU A 440 43.89 11.63 -13.97
CA LEU A 440 44.32 10.68 -12.95
C LEU A 440 45.10 9.50 -13.55
N ILE A 441 44.69 9.00 -14.72
CA ILE A 441 45.44 7.95 -15.43
C ILE A 441 46.82 8.47 -15.82
N LYS A 442 46.93 9.68 -16.39
CA LYS A 442 48.24 10.28 -16.71
C LYS A 442 49.15 10.44 -15.48
N LYS A 443 48.57 10.84 -14.34
CA LYS A 443 49.32 10.94 -13.07
C LYS A 443 49.78 9.58 -12.56
N ILE A 444 48.99 8.53 -12.78
CA ILE A 444 49.40 7.16 -12.43
C ILE A 444 50.54 6.72 -13.35
N GLU A 445 50.42 6.90 -14.66
CA GLU A 445 51.48 6.56 -15.63
C GLU A 445 52.79 7.31 -15.38
N GLU A 446 52.72 8.59 -14.98
CA GLU A 446 53.91 9.38 -14.64
C GLU A 446 54.55 8.91 -13.32
N ARG A 447 53.74 8.47 -12.36
CA ARG A 447 54.22 7.89 -11.10
C ARG A 447 54.83 6.52 -11.31
N ASP A 448 54.24 5.68 -12.16
CA ASP A 448 54.73 4.35 -12.47
C ASP A 448 56.08 4.45 -13.23
N ARG A 449 56.22 5.38 -14.18
CA ARG A 449 57.52 5.68 -14.82
C ARG A 449 58.59 6.15 -13.83
N LYS A 450 58.23 7.01 -12.87
CA LYS A 450 59.16 7.45 -11.81
C LYS A 450 59.56 6.32 -10.87
N ILE A 451 58.72 5.30 -10.70
CA ILE A 451 59.06 4.11 -9.91
C ILE A 451 60.01 3.22 -10.72
N GLU A 452 59.76 3.00 -12.01
CA GLU A 452 60.66 2.26 -12.91
C GLU A 452 62.05 2.92 -13.08
N GLU A 453 62.16 4.24 -12.95
CA GLU A 453 63.46 4.95 -12.96
C GLU A 453 64.23 4.89 -11.62
N LEU A 454 63.56 4.48 -10.54
CA LEU A 454 64.14 4.39 -9.19
C LEU A 454 64.38 2.94 -8.72
N GLU A 455 63.89 1.95 -9.47
CA GLU A 455 64.27 0.53 -9.40
C GLU A 455 65.42 0.25 -10.38
#